data_AF-A0A015L909-F1
#
_entry.id   AF-A0A015L909-F1
#
_cell.length_a   1.000
_cell.length_b   1.000
_cell.length_c   1.000
_cell.angle_alpha   90.00
_cell.angle_beta   90.00
_cell.angle_gamma   90.00
#
_symmetry.space_group_name_H-M   'P 1'
#
loop_
_entity.id
_entity.type
_entity.pdbx_description
1 polymer ?
#
loop_
_entity_poly.entity_id
_entity_poly.type
_entity_poly.pdbx_seq_one_letter_code
_entity_poly.pdbx_strand_id
1 'polypeptide(L)'
;MRSYENYQMCSFNQENLGFDRYEAETLCDQIQKYINEQEPFDLDIGFAKDKPVNWWKYINTEPEPDVLPRIASYLFAICPNSATCECGFSTLGWLFHKHRLNLNVDKLEFMCKLILYWKSNSKTELGFYGIDQKKNTRLGDDKFNIHIAEAFAEDDNEEYNEEPAST
;
A
#
# COMPACT_ATOMS: atom_id res chain seq x y z
N MET A 1 39.07 7.72 7.86
CA MET A 1 38.24 8.19 6.73
C MET A 1 36.75 7.90 6.94
N ARG A 2 36.34 6.73 7.48
CA ARG A 2 34.92 6.38 7.74
C ARG A 2 34.14 7.27 8.74
N SER A 3 34.79 7.94 9.70
CA SER A 3 34.04 8.67 10.74
C SER A 3 33.39 9.97 10.24
N TYR A 4 33.90 10.59 9.18
CA TYR A 4 33.35 11.84 8.63
C TYR A 4 32.08 11.60 7.81
N GLU A 5 31.98 10.47 7.10
CA GLU A 5 30.79 10.07 6.34
C GLU A 5 29.63 9.71 7.27
N ASN A 6 29.92 9.01 8.37
CA ASN A 6 28.91 8.70 9.41
C ASN A 6 28.36 9.98 10.06
N TYR A 7 29.19 11.00 10.27
CA TYR A 7 28.76 12.28 10.85
C TYR A 7 27.87 13.09 9.90
N GLN A 8 28.18 13.09 8.59
CA GLN A 8 27.33 13.72 7.58
C GLN A 8 25.99 13.00 7.44
N MET A 9 25.98 11.66 7.44
CA MET A 9 24.76 10.84 7.39
C MET A 9 23.84 11.12 8.61
N CYS A 10 24.41 11.14 9.82
CA CYS A 10 23.69 11.46 11.04
C CYS A 10 23.09 12.89 11.01
N SER A 11 23.81 13.89 10.48
CA SER A 11 23.29 15.27 10.35
C SER A 11 22.16 15.42 9.32
N PHE A 12 22.22 14.68 8.21
CA PHE A 12 21.21 14.72 7.14
C PHE A 12 19.88 14.06 7.57
N ASN A 13 19.96 13.03 8.41
CA ASN A 13 18.79 12.29 8.88
C ASN A 13 17.95 13.07 9.90
N GLN A 14 18.58 13.96 10.69
CA GLN A 14 17.91 14.74 11.73
C GLN A 14 16.93 15.77 11.16
N GLU A 15 17.25 16.40 10.02
CA GLU A 15 16.41 17.46 9.44
C GLU A 15 15.29 16.94 8.52
N ASN A 16 15.45 15.78 7.89
CA ASN A 16 14.52 15.30 6.85
C ASN A 16 13.56 14.19 7.29
N LEU A 17 13.91 13.40 8.32
CA LEU A 17 13.10 12.25 8.76
C LEU A 17 12.38 12.50 10.10
N GLY A 18 12.61 13.65 10.73
CA GLY A 18 12.00 14.00 12.02
C GLY A 18 12.53 13.21 13.21
N PHE A 19 13.69 12.56 13.07
CA PHE A 19 14.32 11.84 14.17
C PHE A 19 14.94 12.78 15.18
N ASP A 20 14.78 12.43 16.45
CA ASP A 20 15.54 13.10 17.50
C ASP A 20 17.02 12.68 17.46
N ARG A 21 17.86 13.36 18.25
CA ARG A 21 19.29 13.09 18.29
C ARG A 21 19.61 11.64 18.70
N TYR A 22 18.83 11.07 19.62
CA TYR A 22 19.02 9.71 20.10
C TYR A 22 18.66 8.68 19.03
N GLU A 23 17.57 8.88 18.31
CA GLU A 23 17.19 8.04 17.16
C GLU A 23 18.21 8.14 16.02
N ALA A 24 18.75 9.33 15.74
CA ALA A 24 19.78 9.52 14.72
C ALA A 24 21.10 8.80 15.08
N GLU A 25 21.56 8.94 16.32
CA GLU A 25 22.74 8.22 16.83
C GLU A 25 22.50 6.70 16.80
N THR A 26 21.33 6.24 17.27
CA THR A 26 20.93 4.82 17.22
C THR A 26 20.92 4.27 15.79
N LEU A 27 20.42 5.05 14.82
CA LEU A 27 20.41 4.64 13.42
C LEU A 27 21.83 4.44 12.88
N CYS A 28 22.75 5.37 13.19
CA CYS A 28 24.14 5.26 12.79
C CYS A 28 24.79 3.99 13.38
N ASP A 29 24.51 3.65 14.65
CA ASP A 29 24.98 2.42 15.28
C ASP A 29 24.38 1.16 14.66
N GLN A 30 23.07 1.15 14.40
CA GLN A 30 22.37 0.03 13.77
C GLN A 30 22.84 -0.23 12.34
N ILE A 31 23.08 0.83 11.54
CA ILE A 31 23.66 0.71 10.20
C ILE A 31 25.04 0.07 10.30
N GLN A 32 25.85 0.47 11.28
CA GLN A 32 27.18 -0.08 11.45
C GLN A 32 27.14 -1.56 11.86
N LYS A 33 26.22 -1.95 12.76
CA LYS A 33 25.98 -3.35 13.15
C LYS A 33 25.52 -4.18 11.94
N TYR A 34 24.58 -3.67 11.13
CA TYR A 34 24.11 -4.31 9.90
C TYR A 34 25.21 -4.55 8.87
N ILE A 35 26.02 -3.53 8.56
CA ILE A 35 27.14 -3.64 7.59
C ILE A 35 28.18 -4.67 8.05
N ASN A 36 28.35 -4.80 9.37
CA ASN A 36 29.31 -5.73 9.94
C ASN A 36 28.71 -7.11 10.24
N GLU A 37 27.45 -7.36 9.85
CA GLU A 37 26.72 -8.62 10.12
C GLU A 37 26.79 -9.01 11.62
N GLN A 38 26.54 -8.04 12.49
CA GLN A 38 26.55 -8.21 13.95
C GLN A 38 25.13 -8.34 14.49
N GLU A 39 24.97 -9.03 15.62
CA GLU A 39 23.71 -9.09 16.38
C GLU A 39 23.12 -7.68 16.57
N PRO A 40 21.82 -7.47 16.31
CA PRO A 40 20.79 -8.44 15.92
C PRO A 40 20.63 -8.67 14.40
N PHE A 41 21.54 -8.16 13.58
CA PHE A 41 21.45 -8.16 12.11
C PHE A 41 22.17 -9.34 11.43
N ASP A 42 22.66 -10.30 12.21
CA ASP A 42 23.35 -11.52 11.77
C ASP A 42 22.38 -12.69 11.47
N LEU A 43 21.08 -12.40 11.38
CA LEU A 43 20.05 -13.40 11.09
C LEU A 43 20.21 -14.01 9.70
N ASP A 44 20.06 -15.35 9.62
CA ASP A 44 20.07 -16.09 8.36
C ASP A 44 19.03 -15.53 7.38
N ILE A 45 19.42 -15.42 6.10
CA ILE A 45 18.52 -15.00 5.03
C ILE A 45 17.31 -15.93 4.87
N GLY A 46 17.41 -17.18 5.35
CA GLY A 46 16.28 -18.11 5.46
C GLY A 46 15.07 -17.55 6.21
N PHE A 47 15.25 -16.57 7.11
CA PHE A 47 14.16 -15.88 7.81
C PHE A 47 13.31 -14.98 6.89
N ALA A 48 13.83 -14.54 5.74
CA ALA A 48 13.08 -13.75 4.76
C ALA A 48 11.93 -14.56 4.14
N LYS A 49 12.09 -15.89 4.02
CA LYS A 49 11.18 -16.80 3.30
C LYS A 49 10.80 -16.24 1.92
N ASP A 50 9.55 -15.81 1.75
CA ASP A 50 8.97 -15.37 0.48
C ASP A 50 9.17 -13.88 0.18
N LYS A 51 9.40 -13.05 1.21
CA LYS A 51 9.49 -11.59 1.06
C LYS A 51 10.64 -11.02 1.88
N PRO A 52 11.55 -10.24 1.26
CA PRO A 52 12.67 -9.60 1.97
C PRO A 52 12.24 -8.78 3.21
N VAL A 53 11.06 -8.17 3.17
CA VAL A 53 10.50 -7.41 4.32
C VAL A 53 10.29 -8.27 5.57
N ASN A 54 10.09 -9.59 5.43
CA ASN A 54 9.89 -10.46 6.58
C ASN A 54 11.16 -10.59 7.42
N TRP A 55 12.34 -10.55 6.80
CA TRP A 55 13.62 -10.60 7.52
C TRP A 55 13.74 -9.45 8.51
N TRP A 56 13.40 -8.23 8.06
CA TRP A 56 13.40 -7.02 8.90
C TRP A 56 12.43 -7.09 10.08
N LYS A 57 11.35 -7.89 9.99
CA LYS A 57 10.40 -8.07 11.09
C LYS A 57 10.91 -8.98 12.22
N TYR A 58 11.94 -9.79 11.96
CA TYR A 58 12.54 -10.67 12.96
C TYR A 58 13.71 -10.02 13.71
N ILE A 59 14.19 -8.86 13.24
CA ILE A 59 15.23 -8.11 13.92
C ILE A 59 14.67 -7.57 15.24
N ASN A 60 15.22 -8.03 16.35
CA ASN A 60 14.91 -7.50 17.67
C ASN A 60 16.02 -6.54 18.11
N THR A 61 15.70 -5.27 18.30
CA THR A 61 16.67 -4.22 18.68
C THR A 61 16.61 -3.82 20.14
N GLU A 62 15.72 -4.41 20.94
CA GLU A 62 15.59 -4.08 22.36
C GLU A 62 16.94 -4.21 23.11
N PRO A 63 17.35 -3.21 23.92
CA PRO A 63 16.56 -2.07 24.39
C PRO A 63 16.61 -0.81 23.50
N GLU A 64 17.38 -0.81 22.42
CA GLU A 64 17.47 0.31 21.48
C GLU A 64 16.18 0.41 20.62
N PRO A 65 15.77 1.62 20.17
CA PRO A 65 14.64 1.75 19.25
C PRO A 65 14.95 1.10 17.89
N ASP A 66 13.93 0.52 17.25
CA ASP A 66 14.04 -0.22 15.98
C ASP A 66 14.13 0.69 14.73
N VAL A 67 14.98 1.71 14.80
CA VAL A 67 15.04 2.78 13.78
C VAL A 67 15.37 2.24 12.39
N LEU A 68 16.39 1.40 12.26
CA LEU A 68 16.80 0.83 10.97
C LEU A 68 15.76 -0.16 10.40
N PRO A 69 15.24 -1.16 11.15
CA PRO A 69 14.14 -2.00 10.70
C PRO A 69 12.88 -1.21 10.26
N ARG A 70 12.55 -0.12 10.98
CA ARG A 70 11.43 0.78 10.65
C ARG A 70 11.66 1.45 9.30
N ILE A 71 12.84 2.01 9.05
CA ILE A 71 13.20 2.63 7.76
C ILE A 71 13.17 1.61 6.62
N ALA A 72 13.74 0.42 6.84
CA ALA A 72 13.72 -0.63 5.83
C ALA A 72 12.28 -1.00 5.43
N SER A 73 11.37 -1.09 6.41
CA SER A 73 9.95 -1.34 6.16
C SER A 73 9.30 -0.27 5.28
N TYR A 74 9.63 1.01 5.50
CA TYR A 74 9.17 2.10 4.63
C TYR A 74 9.74 2.00 3.22
N LEU A 75 11.03 1.69 3.07
CA LEU A 75 11.66 1.53 1.77
C LEU A 75 11.00 0.41 0.96
N PHE A 76 10.65 -0.72 1.59
CA PHE A 76 9.91 -1.80 0.93
C PHE A 76 8.45 -1.48 0.62
N ALA A 77 7.86 -0.47 1.26
CA ALA A 77 6.52 0.00 0.94
C ALA A 77 6.49 0.92 -0.31
N ILE A 78 7.64 1.46 -0.72
CA ILE A 78 7.76 2.26 -1.94
C ILE A 78 7.70 1.32 -3.14
N CYS A 79 6.68 1.49 -3.99
CA CYS A 79 6.59 0.75 -5.25
C CYS A 79 7.73 1.20 -6.19
N PRO A 80 8.56 0.27 -6.71
CA PRO A 80 9.70 0.62 -7.57
C PRO A 80 9.28 1.10 -8.97
N ASN A 81 7.99 1.02 -9.32
CA ASN A 81 7.46 1.50 -10.60
C ASN A 81 6.27 2.44 -10.40
N SER A 82 6.15 3.41 -11.32
CA SER A 82 4.91 4.18 -11.50
C SER A 82 3.76 3.28 -11.96
N ALA A 83 4.04 2.14 -12.60
CA ALA A 83 3.02 1.25 -13.14
C ALA A 83 2.00 0.75 -12.11
N THR A 84 2.36 0.67 -10.83
CA THR A 84 1.43 0.29 -9.76
C THR A 84 0.41 1.41 -9.48
N CYS A 85 0.83 2.69 -9.57
CA CYS A 85 -0.12 3.80 -9.58
C CYS A 85 -0.91 3.85 -10.90
N GLU A 86 -0.29 3.48 -12.04
CA GLU A 86 -0.97 3.34 -13.32
C GLU A 86 -2.03 2.22 -13.30
N CYS A 87 -1.85 1.14 -12.53
CA CYS A 87 -2.88 0.13 -12.29
C CYS A 87 -4.06 0.72 -11.49
N GLY A 88 -3.78 1.56 -10.49
CA GLY A 88 -4.81 2.35 -9.81
C GLY A 88 -5.57 3.25 -10.78
N PHE A 89 -4.85 4.02 -11.61
CA PHE A 89 -5.43 4.88 -12.63
C PHE A 89 -6.14 4.11 -13.75
N SER A 90 -5.72 2.89 -14.09
CA SER A 90 -6.38 2.04 -15.10
C SER A 90 -7.65 1.39 -14.56
N THR A 91 -7.65 0.99 -13.27
CA THR A 91 -8.87 0.57 -12.56
C THR A 91 -9.89 1.71 -12.53
N LEU A 92 -9.41 2.92 -12.29
CA LEU A 92 -10.20 4.15 -12.40
C LEU A 92 -10.44 4.58 -13.85
N GLY A 93 -9.68 4.05 -14.81
CA GLY A 93 -9.78 4.29 -16.25
C GLY A 93 -11.18 4.00 -16.78
N TRP A 94 -11.88 3.06 -16.17
CA TRP A 94 -13.29 2.80 -16.45
C TRP A 94 -14.19 4.01 -16.12
N LEU A 95 -13.90 4.69 -15.00
CA LEU A 95 -14.55 5.92 -14.53
C LEU A 95 -14.22 7.13 -15.43
N PHE A 96 -13.01 7.15 -16.01
CA PHE A 96 -12.52 8.25 -16.86
C PHE A 96 -12.87 8.13 -18.34
N HIS A 97 -12.94 6.90 -18.88
CA HIS A 97 -12.87 6.67 -20.32
C HIS A 97 -14.11 5.98 -20.90
N LYS A 98 -14.78 5.09 -20.16
CA LYS A 98 -16.02 4.44 -20.63
C LYS A 98 -17.27 5.24 -20.29
N HIS A 99 -17.28 5.89 -19.13
CA HIS A 99 -18.33 6.83 -18.74
C HIS A 99 -17.84 8.26 -18.99
N ARG A 100 -18.56 9.05 -19.81
CA ARG A 100 -18.30 10.49 -19.97
C ARG A 100 -18.78 11.28 -18.76
N LEU A 101 -18.38 10.87 -17.56
CA LEU A 101 -18.71 11.58 -16.34
C LEU A 101 -17.83 12.83 -16.32
N ASN A 102 -18.45 14.01 -16.45
CA ASN A 102 -17.78 15.31 -16.34
C ASN A 102 -17.43 15.59 -14.87
N LEU A 103 -16.55 14.76 -14.31
CA LEU A 103 -16.11 14.84 -12.93
C LEU A 103 -14.89 15.73 -12.86
N ASN A 104 -14.96 16.76 -12.02
CA ASN A 104 -13.80 17.54 -11.64
C ASN A 104 -12.79 16.64 -10.90
N VAL A 105 -11.49 16.98 -11.02
CA VAL A 105 -10.36 16.32 -10.38
C VAL A 105 -10.58 16.15 -8.87
N ASP A 106 -11.17 17.14 -8.20
CA ASP A 106 -11.44 17.07 -6.75
C ASP A 106 -12.44 15.95 -6.39
N LYS A 107 -13.51 15.80 -7.19
CA LYS A 107 -14.53 14.76 -6.97
C LYS A 107 -13.95 13.38 -7.20
N LEU A 108 -13.17 13.27 -8.25
CA LEU A 108 -12.44 12.06 -8.58
C LEU A 108 -11.46 11.68 -7.47
N GLU A 109 -10.64 12.61 -6.99
CA GLU A 109 -9.70 12.36 -5.90
C GLU A 109 -10.44 11.84 -4.66
N PHE A 110 -11.58 12.44 -4.33
CA PHE A 110 -12.43 11.98 -3.23
C PHE A 110 -12.95 10.54 -3.45
N MET A 111 -13.44 10.23 -4.66
CA MET A 111 -13.87 8.87 -5.02
C MET A 111 -12.72 7.86 -4.94
N CYS A 112 -11.52 8.24 -5.40
CA CYS A 112 -10.33 7.41 -5.31
C CYS A 112 -9.96 7.11 -3.85
N LYS A 113 -9.96 8.14 -2.99
CA LYS A 113 -9.69 7.99 -1.56
C LYS A 113 -10.69 7.06 -0.89
N LEU A 114 -11.98 7.20 -1.22
CA LEU A 114 -13.03 6.30 -0.70
C LEU A 114 -12.81 4.86 -1.15
N ILE A 115 -12.58 4.62 -2.44
CA ILE A 115 -12.36 3.26 -2.97
C ILE A 115 -11.12 2.62 -2.33
N LEU A 116 -10.01 3.37 -2.23
CA LEU A 116 -8.78 2.89 -1.61
C LEU A 116 -8.98 2.60 -0.12
N TYR A 117 -9.66 3.50 0.60
CA TYR A 117 -9.98 3.31 2.01
C TYR A 117 -10.77 2.02 2.24
N TRP A 118 -11.89 1.84 1.53
CA TRP A 118 -12.72 0.65 1.68
C TRP A 118 -11.99 -0.62 1.25
N LYS A 119 -11.16 -0.56 0.21
CA LYS A 119 -10.35 -1.71 -0.23
C LYS A 119 -9.35 -2.12 0.86
N SER A 120 -8.63 -1.16 1.44
CA SER A 120 -7.65 -1.39 2.50
C SER A 120 -8.28 -1.82 3.85
N ASN A 121 -9.47 -1.31 4.18
CA ASN A 121 -10.14 -1.56 5.46
C ASN A 121 -11.30 -2.57 5.37
N SER A 122 -11.53 -3.16 4.20
CA SER A 122 -12.63 -4.11 3.94
C SER A 122 -12.71 -5.23 4.98
N LYS A 123 -11.57 -5.80 5.38
CA LYS A 123 -11.48 -6.88 6.38
C LYS A 123 -11.93 -6.47 7.79
N THR A 124 -11.79 -5.21 8.13
CA THR A 124 -12.06 -4.69 9.48
C THR A 124 -13.42 -4.01 9.57
N GLU A 125 -13.91 -3.44 8.47
CA GLU A 125 -15.15 -2.65 8.46
C GLU A 125 -16.35 -3.37 7.85
N LEU A 126 -16.13 -4.29 6.92
CA LEU A 126 -17.20 -5.08 6.33
C LEU A 126 -17.27 -6.42 7.05
N GLY A 127 -18.21 -6.57 7.99
CA GLY A 127 -18.41 -7.80 8.78
C GLY A 127 -18.70 -9.06 7.95
N PHE A 128 -18.97 -8.92 6.65
CA PHE A 128 -19.16 -10.02 5.69
C PHE A 128 -17.93 -10.30 4.82
N TYR A 129 -16.91 -9.45 4.85
CA TYR A 129 -15.73 -9.59 4.01
C TYR A 129 -14.89 -10.79 4.47
N GLY A 130 -14.82 -11.81 3.62
CA GLY A 130 -14.18 -13.09 3.94
C GLY A 130 -15.11 -14.15 4.57
N ILE A 131 -16.40 -13.85 4.77
CA ILE A 131 -17.40 -14.83 5.21
C ILE A 131 -18.22 -15.28 3.99
N ASP A 132 -17.81 -16.38 3.38
CA ASP A 132 -18.61 -17.08 2.38
C ASP A 132 -19.47 -18.13 3.11
N GLN A 133 -20.76 -17.85 3.33
CA GLN A 133 -21.66 -18.73 4.09
C GLN A 133 -21.95 -20.08 3.40
N LYS A 134 -21.42 -20.32 2.19
CA LYS A 134 -21.69 -21.57 1.45
C LYS A 134 -20.45 -22.35 1.01
N LYS A 135 -19.26 -21.74 0.87
CA LYS A 135 -18.03 -22.45 0.49
C LYS A 135 -16.83 -21.77 1.16
N ASN A 136 -16.00 -22.52 1.86
CA ASN A 136 -14.88 -22.04 2.66
C ASN A 136 -13.69 -21.55 1.79
N THR A 137 -13.95 -20.60 0.90
CA THR A 137 -12.99 -20.03 -0.03
C THR A 137 -12.97 -18.53 0.17
N ARG A 138 -11.83 -17.99 0.62
CA ARG A 138 -11.61 -16.54 0.71
C ARG A 138 -12.01 -15.88 -0.61
N LEU A 139 -12.91 -14.90 -0.57
CA LEU A 139 -13.15 -13.99 -1.69
C LEU A 139 -11.79 -13.32 -2.00
N GLY A 140 -11.13 -13.77 -3.06
CA GLY A 140 -9.88 -13.18 -3.54
C GLY A 140 -10.12 -11.77 -4.06
N ASP A 141 -9.07 -10.97 -4.10
CA ASP A 141 -9.10 -9.57 -4.57
C ASP A 141 -9.77 -9.45 -5.95
N ASP A 142 -9.58 -10.45 -6.81
CA ASP A 142 -10.17 -10.54 -8.15
C ASP A 142 -11.70 -10.62 -8.11
N LYS A 143 -12.24 -11.41 -7.19
CA LYS A 143 -13.69 -11.60 -7.05
C LYS A 143 -14.35 -10.34 -6.47
N PHE A 144 -13.65 -9.60 -5.61
CA PHE A 144 -14.11 -8.30 -5.13
C PHE A 144 -14.15 -7.24 -6.24
N ASN A 145 -13.09 -7.17 -7.07
CA ASN A 145 -13.06 -6.25 -8.21
C ASN A 145 -14.18 -6.57 -9.22
N ILE A 146 -14.52 -7.84 -9.43
CA ILE A 146 -15.65 -8.26 -10.29
C ILE A 146 -16.99 -7.74 -9.75
N HIS A 147 -17.29 -7.92 -8.46
CA HIS A 147 -18.57 -7.46 -7.89
C HIS A 147 -18.70 -5.93 -7.92
N ILE A 148 -17.59 -5.20 -7.74
CA ILE A 148 -17.58 -3.75 -7.93
C ILE A 148 -17.97 -3.41 -9.38
N ALA A 149 -17.34 -4.07 -10.36
CA ALA A 149 -17.64 -3.82 -11.77
C ALA A 149 -19.11 -4.18 -12.13
N GLU A 150 -19.65 -5.26 -11.57
CA GLU A 150 -21.04 -5.67 -11.76
C GLU A 150 -22.04 -4.70 -11.13
N ALA A 151 -21.80 -4.22 -9.91
CA ALA A 151 -22.68 -3.26 -9.23
C ALA A 151 -22.79 -1.90 -9.95
N PHE A 152 -21.82 -1.58 -10.80
CA PHE A 152 -21.80 -0.37 -11.62
C PHE A 152 -22.23 -0.59 -13.07
N ALA A 153 -22.60 -1.82 -13.47
CA ALA A 153 -23.18 -2.07 -14.80
C ALA A 153 -24.69 -1.76 -14.77
N GLU A 154 -25.17 -0.87 -15.65
CA GLU A 154 -26.60 -0.59 -15.85
C GLU A 154 -27.29 -1.79 -16.52
N ASP A 155 -28.55 -2.05 -16.12
CA ASP A 155 -29.46 -3.00 -16.78
C ASP A 155 -30.12 -2.24 -17.95
N ASP A 156 -29.58 -2.42 -19.17
CA ASP A 156 -30.04 -1.79 -20.43
C ASP A 156 -31.44 -2.31 -20.88
N ASN A 157 -32.43 -2.39 -19.98
CA ASN A 157 -33.80 -2.81 -20.29
C ASN A 157 -34.78 -1.65 -20.08
N GLU A 158 -34.67 -0.60 -20.89
CA GLU A 158 -35.80 0.30 -21.16
C GLU A 158 -36.35 0.02 -22.56
N GLU A 159 -37.34 -0.88 -22.63
CA GLU A 159 -38.18 -1.12 -23.80
C GLU A 159 -39.07 0.12 -24.06
N TYR A 160 -38.62 1.00 -24.97
CA TYR A 160 -39.41 2.12 -25.46
C TYR A 160 -40.60 1.59 -26.28
N ASN A 161 -41.80 1.62 -25.69
CA ASN A 161 -43.04 1.46 -26.45
C ASN A 161 -43.35 2.79 -27.18
N GLU A 162 -43.22 2.80 -28.51
CA GLU A 162 -43.65 3.90 -29.38
C GLU A 162 -45.19 3.94 -29.48
N GLU A 163 -45.82 5.02 -28.99
CA GLU A 163 -47.20 5.38 -29.38
C GLU A 163 -47.20 6.11 -30.73
N PRO A 164 -48.00 5.70 -31.73
CA PRO A 164 -48.06 6.39 -33.02
C PRO A 164 -48.89 7.67 -32.94
N ALA A 165 -48.29 8.79 -33.37
CA ALA A 165 -48.97 10.08 -33.49
C ALA A 165 -50.11 10.00 -34.54
N SER A 166 -51.32 10.40 -34.13
CA SER A 166 -52.44 10.64 -35.05
C SER A 166 -52.42 12.07 -35.59
N THR A 167 -52.52 12.16 -36.92
CA THR A 167 -52.67 13.38 -37.75
C THR A 167 -54.04 14.02 -37.60
#